data_AF-A0A7C1VW87-F1
#
_entry.id   AF-A0A7C1VW87-F1
#
_cell.length_a   1.000
_cell.length_b   1.000
_cell.length_c   1.000
_cell.angle_alpha   90.00
_cell.angle_beta   90.00
_cell.angle_gamma   90.00
#
_symmetry.space_group_name_H-M   'P 1'
#
loop_
_entity.id
_entity.type
_entity.pdbx_description
1 polymer ?
#
loop_
_entity_poly.entity_id
_entity_poly.type
_entity_poly.pdbx_seq_one_letter_code
_entity_poly.pdbx_strand_id
1 'polypeptide(L)'
;MLPKKCPITKPKRKRTPKKNLEGRVVKDCLLALHNCPDVIYVERRNTGSLEIEDGGWITFGSPGAADIWCLAKVHLKEMIVPENENDPYEFRPSDSFLVKHVEIECKRADGKGRQSEIQKEFQESCDNHNIPYILTTSAVDMIEKLYRILS
;
A
#
# COMPACT_ATOMS: atom_id res chain seq x y z
N MET A 1 2.24 44.81 24.15
CA MET A 1 1.31 44.88 23.00
C MET A 1 0.48 43.60 23.00
N LEU A 2 -0.85 43.70 23.07
CA LEU A 2 -1.73 42.52 22.99
C LEU A 2 -1.85 42.08 21.52
N PRO A 3 -1.82 40.77 21.21
CA PRO A 3 -2.00 40.29 19.84
C PRO A 3 -3.40 40.66 19.33
N LYS A 4 -3.44 41.11 18.07
CA LYS A 4 -4.66 41.47 17.34
C LYS A 4 -5.63 40.29 17.36
N LYS A 5 -6.90 40.57 17.64
CA LYS A 5 -8.01 39.59 17.69
C LYS A 5 -7.97 38.66 16.48
N CYS A 6 -7.99 37.36 16.75
CA CYS A 6 -8.09 36.31 15.75
C CYS A 6 -9.40 36.47 14.96
N PRO A 7 -9.37 36.58 13.62
CA PRO A 7 -10.57 36.75 12.82
C PRO A 7 -11.44 35.49 12.90
N ILE A 8 -12.66 35.64 13.40
CA ILE A 8 -13.67 34.59 13.43
C ILE A 8 -14.02 34.25 11.97
N THR A 9 -13.42 33.18 11.44
CA THR A 9 -13.72 32.68 10.10
C THR A 9 -15.17 32.21 10.05
N LYS A 10 -15.92 32.68 9.04
CA LYS A 10 -17.31 32.30 8.79
C LYS A 10 -17.46 30.77 8.76
N PRO A 11 -18.57 30.21 9.27
CA PRO A 11 -18.80 28.77 9.26
C PRO A 11 -18.77 28.25 7.83
N LYS A 12 -17.84 27.32 7.56
CA LYS A 12 -17.72 26.66 6.25
C LYS A 12 -19.05 25.98 5.92
N ARG A 13 -19.63 26.29 4.75
CA ARG A 13 -20.82 25.61 4.21
C ARG A 13 -20.63 24.10 4.34
N LYS A 14 -21.60 23.38 4.92
CA LYS A 14 -21.61 21.91 4.97
C LYS A 14 -21.60 21.38 3.53
N ARG A 15 -20.42 21.03 3.02
CA ARG A 15 -20.30 20.30 1.74
C ARG A 15 -20.92 18.92 1.97
N THR A 16 -21.88 18.53 1.15
CA THR A 16 -22.32 17.14 1.05
C THR A 16 -21.08 16.27 0.86
N PRO A 17 -20.86 15.21 1.66
CA PRO A 17 -19.63 14.45 1.58
C PRO A 17 -19.49 13.87 0.18
N LYS A 18 -18.49 14.33 -0.57
CA LYS A 18 -18.14 13.70 -1.84
C LYS A 18 -17.81 12.26 -1.50
N LYS A 19 -18.54 11.30 -2.08
CA LYS A 19 -18.33 9.87 -1.80
C LYS A 19 -16.86 9.56 -2.04
N ASN A 20 -16.12 9.24 -0.98
CA ASN A 20 -14.69 8.98 -1.06
C ASN A 20 -14.48 7.57 -1.66
N LEU A 21 -14.62 7.49 -2.98
CA LEU A 21 -14.57 6.22 -3.71
C LEU A 21 -13.22 5.52 -3.55
N GLU A 22 -12.13 6.28 -3.48
CA GLU A 22 -10.77 5.77 -3.29
C GLU A 22 -10.56 5.31 -1.84
N GLY A 23 -11.00 6.10 -0.86
CA GLY A 23 -10.93 5.71 0.55
C GLY A 23 -11.68 4.42 0.86
N ARG A 24 -12.72 4.07 0.09
CA ARG A 24 -13.36 2.76 0.18
C ARG A 24 -12.44 1.63 -0.29
N VAL A 25 -11.78 1.79 -1.43
CA VAL A 25 -10.83 0.80 -1.96
C VAL A 25 -9.69 0.58 -0.97
N VAL A 26 -9.09 1.66 -0.44
CA VAL A 26 -8.04 1.58 0.58
C VAL A 26 -8.51 0.79 1.81
N LYS A 27 -9.71 1.09 2.31
CA LYS A 27 -10.29 0.37 3.45
C LYS A 27 -10.47 -1.12 3.15
N ASP A 28 -11.03 -1.44 1.99
CA ASP A 28 -11.31 -2.82 1.60
C ASP A 28 -9.99 -3.60 1.43
N CYS A 29 -8.94 -2.98 0.85
CA CYS A 29 -7.60 -3.56 0.74
C CYS A 29 -6.94 -3.80 2.11
N LEU A 30 -7.01 -2.83 3.03
CA LEU A 30 -6.47 -2.98 4.39
C LEU A 30 -7.11 -4.16 5.13
N LEU A 31 -8.44 -4.30 5.03
CA LEU A 31 -9.15 -5.42 5.64
C LEU A 31 -8.77 -6.76 4.99
N ALA A 32 -8.60 -6.81 3.66
CA ALA A 32 -8.16 -8.02 2.99
C ALA A 32 -6.73 -8.44 3.40
N LEU A 33 -5.80 -7.48 3.46
CA LEU A 33 -4.43 -7.73 3.92
C LEU A 33 -4.38 -8.19 5.37
N HIS A 34 -5.16 -7.58 6.26
CA HIS A 34 -5.23 -7.98 7.66
C HIS A 34 -5.67 -9.43 7.85
N ASN A 35 -6.55 -9.93 6.98
CA ASN A 35 -7.04 -11.31 7.01
C ASN A 35 -6.20 -12.28 6.16
N CYS A 36 -5.12 -11.81 5.52
CA CYS A 36 -4.27 -12.64 4.68
C CYS A 36 -3.22 -13.35 5.56
N PRO A 37 -3.15 -14.70 5.55
CA PRO A 37 -2.26 -15.47 6.44
C PRO A 37 -0.76 -15.25 6.14
N ASP A 38 -0.45 -14.84 4.91
CA ASP A 38 0.91 -14.54 4.47
C ASP A 38 1.31 -13.08 4.74
N VAL A 39 0.42 -12.22 5.22
CA VAL A 39 0.76 -10.85 5.61
C VAL A 39 1.06 -10.80 7.11
N ILE A 40 2.22 -10.27 7.46
CA ILE A 40 2.71 -10.16 8.85
C ILE A 40 2.28 -8.82 9.46
N TYR A 41 2.38 -7.76 8.67
CA TYR A 41 2.12 -6.39 9.11
C TYR A 41 1.57 -5.57 7.95
N VAL A 42 0.65 -4.65 8.26
CA VAL A 42 0.06 -3.73 7.30
C VAL A 42 -0.16 -2.36 7.94
N GLU A 43 0.16 -1.30 7.20
CA GLU A 43 0.03 0.09 7.63
C GLU A 43 -0.51 0.97 6.52
N ARG A 44 -1.33 1.96 6.89
CA ARG A 44 -1.79 3.02 6.00
C ARG A 44 -0.84 4.20 6.08
N ARG A 45 -0.26 4.60 4.95
CA ARG A 45 0.85 5.59 4.89
C ARG A 45 0.41 7.01 4.57
N ASN A 46 -0.84 7.23 4.14
CA ASN A 46 -1.35 8.58 3.91
C ASN A 46 -1.78 9.25 5.24
N THR A 47 -0.77 9.75 5.97
CA THR A 47 -0.86 10.36 7.32
C THR A 47 -1.27 11.84 7.29
N GLY A 48 -1.48 12.41 6.10
CA GLY A 48 -1.98 13.77 5.91
C GLY A 48 -0.88 14.84 5.91
N SER A 49 -1.32 16.09 5.95
CA SER A 49 -0.45 17.27 5.94
C SER A 49 -0.98 18.35 6.86
N LEU A 50 -0.06 19.18 7.37
CA LEU A 50 -0.35 20.33 8.20
C LEU A 50 0.13 21.60 7.48
N GLU A 51 -0.78 22.52 7.23
CA GLU A 51 -0.45 23.86 6.76
C GLU A 51 0.12 24.67 7.94
N ILE A 52 1.26 25.33 7.74
CA ILE A 52 1.88 26.21 8.74
C ILE A 52 1.49 27.67 8.49
N GLU A 53 1.60 28.53 9.50
CA GLU A 53 1.09 29.91 9.47
C GLU A 53 1.60 30.76 8.30
N ASP A 54 2.83 30.50 7.83
CA ASP A 54 3.46 31.20 6.70
C ASP A 54 3.03 30.68 5.32
N GLY A 55 2.05 29.77 5.25
CA GLY A 55 1.54 29.19 3.99
C GLY A 55 2.35 28.00 3.44
N GLY A 56 3.34 27.52 4.20
CA GLY A 56 4.04 26.27 3.91
C GLY A 56 3.24 25.02 4.32
N TRP A 57 3.75 23.84 3.98
CA TRP A 57 3.14 22.55 4.33
C TRP A 57 4.17 21.61 4.95
N ILE A 58 3.78 20.95 6.04
CA ILE A 58 4.49 19.79 6.62
C ILE A 58 3.71 18.54 6.21
N THR A 59 4.36 17.61 5.50
CA THR A 59 3.78 16.31 5.18
C THR A 59 4.28 15.26 6.17
N PHE A 60 3.38 14.48 6.75
CA PHE A 60 3.72 13.45 7.75
C PHE A 60 4.17 12.12 7.14
N GLY A 61 4.41 12.11 5.82
CA GLY A 61 4.89 10.98 5.04
C GLY A 61 5.54 11.49 3.75
N SER A 62 6.23 10.60 3.04
CA SER A 62 6.87 10.95 1.77
C SER A 62 5.80 11.35 0.74
N PRO A 63 5.92 12.50 0.08
CA PRO A 63 5.05 12.87 -1.03
C PRO A 63 5.03 11.76 -2.09
N GLY A 64 3.85 11.41 -2.59
CA GLY A 64 3.69 10.37 -3.61
C GLY A 64 3.84 8.92 -3.11
N ALA A 65 4.13 8.70 -1.81
CA ALA A 65 4.15 7.37 -1.23
C ALA A 65 2.83 6.63 -1.46
N ALA A 66 2.92 5.31 -1.60
CA ALA A 66 1.77 4.44 -1.76
C ALA A 66 0.80 4.57 -0.57
N ASP A 67 -0.48 4.30 -0.80
CA ASP A 67 -1.50 4.37 0.26
C ASP A 67 -1.26 3.40 1.41
N ILE A 68 -0.74 2.21 1.10
CA ILE A 68 -0.58 1.09 2.02
C ILE A 68 0.83 0.51 1.89
N TRP A 69 1.42 0.20 3.03
CA TRP A 69 2.67 -0.53 3.18
C TRP A 69 2.42 -1.86 3.89
N CYS A 70 3.03 -2.96 3.45
CA CYS A 70 2.95 -4.22 4.18
C CYS A 70 4.23 -5.07 4.10
N LEU A 71 4.33 -6.00 5.06
CA LEU A 71 5.32 -7.08 5.09
C LEU A 71 4.62 -8.41 4.87
N ALA A 72 5.06 -9.18 3.88
CA ALA A 72 4.47 -10.46 3.51
C ALA A 72 5.51 -11.60 3.49
N LYS A 73 5.05 -12.83 3.71
CA LYS A 73 5.85 -14.06 3.71
C LYS A 73 5.99 -14.59 2.29
N VAL A 74 7.21 -14.93 1.91
CA VAL A 74 7.51 -15.71 0.71
C VAL A 74 8.01 -17.05 1.19
N HIS A 75 7.17 -18.09 1.07
CA HIS A 75 7.53 -19.44 1.48
C HIS A 75 8.61 -19.99 0.56
N LEU A 76 9.71 -20.45 1.15
CA LEU A 76 10.76 -21.09 0.38
C LEU A 76 10.28 -22.48 -0.06
N LYS A 77 10.72 -22.94 -1.22
CA LYS A 77 10.48 -24.32 -1.65
C LYS A 77 11.69 -25.15 -1.29
N GLU A 78 11.47 -26.20 -0.53
CA GLU A 78 12.48 -27.21 -0.26
C GLU A 78 12.44 -28.26 -1.36
N MET A 79 13.62 -28.56 -1.90
CA MET A 79 13.80 -29.67 -2.82
C MET A 79 13.89 -30.96 -2.01
N ILE A 80 13.00 -31.90 -2.31
CA ILE A 80 13.04 -33.24 -1.76
C ILE A 80 13.89 -34.08 -2.68
N VAL A 81 15.01 -34.56 -2.16
CA VAL A 81 15.88 -35.49 -2.86
C VAL A 81 15.23 -36.88 -2.78
N PRO A 82 14.88 -37.50 -3.92
CA PRO A 82 14.30 -38.83 -3.91
C PRO A 82 15.32 -39.87 -3.45
N GLU A 83 14.85 -40.94 -2.78
CA GLU A 83 15.71 -42.07 -2.37
C GLU A 83 16.15 -42.93 -3.57
N ASN A 84 15.34 -42.95 -4.63
CA ASN A 84 15.63 -43.64 -5.89
C ASN A 84 16.04 -42.62 -6.96
N GLU A 85 17.16 -42.89 -7.63
CA GLU A 85 17.70 -42.03 -8.70
C GLU A 85 16.77 -41.89 -9.92
N ASN A 86 15.78 -42.77 -10.07
CA ASN A 86 14.81 -42.73 -11.16
C ASN A 86 13.53 -41.95 -10.82
N ASP A 87 13.32 -41.56 -9.57
CA ASP A 87 12.13 -40.81 -9.16
C ASP A 87 12.33 -39.31 -9.46
N PRO A 88 11.25 -38.58 -9.82
CA PRO A 88 11.35 -37.14 -10.05
C PRO A 88 11.59 -36.39 -8.75
N TYR A 89 12.34 -35.29 -8.83
CA TYR A 89 12.45 -34.33 -7.72
C TYR A 89 11.08 -33.72 -7.42
N GLU A 90 10.72 -33.69 -6.14
CA GLU A 90 9.55 -32.97 -5.65
C GLU A 90 9.99 -31.70 -4.94
N PHE A 91 9.18 -30.64 -5.04
CA PHE A 91 9.37 -29.43 -4.25
C PHE A 91 8.18 -29.26 -3.31
N ARG A 92 8.44 -29.12 -2.01
CA ARG A 92 7.40 -28.84 -1.00
C ARG A 92 7.63 -27.46 -0.37
N PRO A 93 6.56 -26.79 0.09
CA PRO A 93 6.72 -25.59 0.89
C PRO A 93 7.55 -25.90 2.14
N SER A 94 8.57 -25.09 2.40
CA SER A 94 9.35 -25.07 3.63
C SER A 94 8.57 -24.36 4.73
N ASP A 95 8.85 -24.71 5.99
CA ASP A 95 8.45 -23.89 7.15
C ASP A 95 9.23 -22.55 7.20
N SER A 96 10.32 -22.46 6.44
CA SER A 96 11.11 -21.24 6.29
C SER A 96 10.51 -20.30 5.25
N PHE A 97 10.43 -19.03 5.60
CA PHE A 97 9.96 -17.98 4.70
C PHE A 97 10.90 -16.77 4.72
N LEU A 98 10.94 -16.06 3.61
CA LEU A 98 11.51 -14.71 3.55
C LEU A 98 10.42 -13.68 3.85
N VAL A 99 10.82 -12.54 4.39
CA VAL A 99 9.92 -11.39 4.54
C VAL A 99 10.16 -10.42 3.40
N LYS A 100 9.09 -10.06 2.70
CA LYS A 100 9.11 -9.13 1.58
C LYS A 100 8.26 -7.91 1.88
N HIS A 101 8.84 -6.73 1.70
CA HIS A 101 8.14 -5.45 1.75
C HIS A 101 7.39 -5.25 0.44
N VAL A 102 6.11 -4.87 0.51
CA VAL A 102 5.28 -4.48 -0.64
C VAL A 102 4.64 -3.10 -0.41
N GLU A 103 4.66 -2.25 -1.44
CA GLU A 103 3.94 -0.97 -1.49
C GLU A 103 2.68 -1.12 -2.34
N ILE A 104 1.55 -0.56 -1.90
CA ILE A 104 0.25 -0.74 -2.56
C ILE A 104 -0.45 0.62 -2.71
N GLU A 105 -0.65 1.02 -3.95
CA GLU A 105 -1.33 2.24 -4.35
C GLU A 105 -2.76 1.92 -4.80
N CYS A 106 -3.75 2.56 -4.17
CA CYS A 106 -5.15 2.34 -4.45
C CYS A 106 -5.70 3.46 -5.34
N LYS A 107 -6.34 3.07 -6.44
CA LYS A 107 -7.10 3.97 -7.30
C LYS A 107 -8.57 3.66 -7.24
N ARG A 108 -9.35 4.62 -7.73
CA ARG A 108 -10.81 4.49 -7.79
C ARG A 108 -11.22 3.27 -8.61
N ALA A 109 -12.18 2.50 -8.09
CA ALA A 109 -12.77 1.34 -8.74
C ALA A 109 -13.39 1.64 -10.13
N ASP A 110 -13.78 2.90 -10.39
CA ASP A 110 -14.36 3.30 -11.68
C ASP A 110 -13.33 3.58 -12.78
N GLY A 111 -12.04 3.28 -12.53
CA GLY A 111 -10.95 3.43 -13.49
C GLY A 111 -10.57 4.88 -13.80
N LYS A 112 -11.21 5.86 -13.15
CA LYS A 112 -10.93 7.29 -13.36
C LYS A 112 -9.77 7.80 -12.51
N GLY A 113 -9.29 7.00 -11.55
CA GLY A 113 -8.09 7.32 -10.78
C GLY A 113 -6.84 7.08 -11.62
N ARG A 114 -5.97 8.09 -11.73
CA ARG A 114 -4.64 7.97 -12.37
C ARG A 114 -3.57 8.26 -11.33
N GLN A 115 -2.39 7.68 -11.50
CA GLN A 115 -1.22 8.12 -10.75
C GLN A 115 -0.82 9.53 -11.20
N SER A 116 -0.44 10.36 -10.23
CA SER A 116 0.25 11.61 -10.48
C SER A 116 1.72 11.36 -10.83
N GLU A 117 2.43 12.36 -11.38
CA GLU A 117 3.85 12.19 -11.72
C GLU A 117 4.69 11.82 -10.50
N ILE A 118 4.48 12.46 -9.35
CA ILE A 118 5.22 12.14 -8.11
C ILE A 118 4.97 10.71 -7.61
N GLN A 119 3.78 10.14 -7.87
CA GLN A 119 3.51 8.74 -7.54
C GLN A 119 4.23 7.78 -8.48
N LYS A 120 4.43 8.17 -9.74
CA LYS A 120 5.23 7.39 -10.70
C LYS A 120 6.71 7.44 -10.33
N GLU A 121 7.22 8.61 -9.93
CA GLU A 121 8.59 8.76 -9.42
C GLU A 121 8.81 7.87 -8.18
N PHE A 122 7.84 7.83 -7.25
CA PHE A 122 7.91 6.92 -6.11
C PHE A 122 7.89 5.45 -6.53
N GLN A 123 7.03 5.07 -7.48
CA GLN A 123 7.02 3.72 -8.04
C GLN A 123 8.37 3.36 -8.68
N GLU A 124 8.95 4.23 -9.49
CA GLU A 124 10.26 4.03 -10.09
C GLU A 124 11.34 3.85 -9.01
N SER A 125 11.26 4.59 -7.91
CA SER A 125 12.13 4.38 -6.75
C SER A 125 11.94 2.99 -6.13
N CYS A 126 10.71 2.48 -6.00
CA CYS A 126 10.47 1.12 -5.53
C CYS A 126 11.09 0.08 -6.47
N ASP A 127 10.91 0.24 -7.77
CA ASP A 127 11.44 -0.65 -8.80
C ASP A 127 12.98 -0.70 -8.74
N ASN A 128 13.64 0.46 -8.60
CA ASN A 128 15.10 0.56 -8.44
C ASN A 128 15.65 -0.15 -7.19
N HIS A 129 14.80 -0.37 -6.17
CA HIS A 129 15.17 -1.06 -4.92
C HIS A 129 14.62 -2.49 -4.85
N ASN A 130 14.07 -3.02 -5.96
CA ASN A 130 13.41 -4.33 -6.00
C ASN A 130 12.28 -4.48 -4.97
N ILE A 131 11.58 -3.38 -4.66
CA ILE A 131 10.41 -3.37 -3.79
C ILE A 131 9.16 -3.52 -4.68
N PRO A 132 8.41 -4.63 -4.57
CA PRO A 132 7.17 -4.78 -5.31
C PRO A 132 6.19 -3.63 -5.05
N TYR A 133 5.70 -3.04 -6.14
CA TYR A 133 4.70 -1.99 -6.13
C TYR A 133 3.42 -2.48 -6.81
N ILE A 134 2.30 -2.45 -6.10
CA ILE A 134 0.98 -2.88 -6.59
C ILE A 134 0.11 -1.66 -6.82
N LEU A 135 -0.23 -1.38 -8.07
CA LEU A 135 -1.31 -0.47 -8.42
C LEU A 135 -2.62 -1.26 -8.52
N THR A 136 -3.64 -0.87 -7.75
CA THR A 136 -4.91 -1.62 -7.71
C THR A 136 -6.15 -0.72 -7.66
N THR A 137 -7.29 -1.27 -8.06
CA THR A 137 -8.61 -0.62 -7.99
C THR A 137 -9.60 -1.38 -7.11
N SER A 138 -9.21 -2.52 -6.55
CA SER A 138 -10.05 -3.36 -5.68
C SER A 138 -9.22 -4.31 -4.82
N ALA A 139 -9.77 -4.76 -3.69
CA ALA A 139 -9.09 -5.72 -2.82
C ALA A 139 -8.79 -7.07 -3.50
N VAL A 140 -9.66 -7.53 -4.42
CA VAL A 140 -9.47 -8.80 -5.13
C VAL A 140 -8.26 -8.74 -6.05
N ASP A 141 -8.20 -7.72 -6.92
CA ASP A 141 -7.05 -7.49 -7.81
C ASP A 141 -5.73 -7.33 -7.03
N MET A 142 -5.78 -6.64 -5.89
CA MET A 142 -4.62 -6.49 -5.00
C MET A 142 -4.12 -7.84 -4.49
N ILE A 143 -5.00 -8.69 -3.96
CA ILE A 143 -4.63 -10.01 -3.42
C ILE A 143 -4.10 -10.93 -4.52
N GLU A 144 -4.71 -10.92 -5.71
CA GLU A 144 -4.23 -11.70 -6.86
C GLU A 144 -2.80 -11.29 -7.25
N LYS A 145 -2.53 -9.98 -7.32
CA LYS A 145 -1.18 -9.47 -7.61
C LYS A 145 -0.19 -9.82 -6.50
N LEU A 146 -0.61 -9.72 -5.23
CA LEU A 146 0.22 -10.08 -4.09
C LEU A 146 0.65 -11.55 -4.20
N TYR A 147 -0.28 -12.49 -4.41
CA TYR A 147 0.09 -13.90 -4.51
C TYR A 147 1.03 -14.20 -5.68
N ARG A 148 0.94 -13.48 -6.81
CA ARG A 148 1.91 -13.60 -7.90
C ARG A 148 3.32 -13.16 -7.51
N ILE A 149 3.44 -12.20 -6.59
CA ILE A 149 4.74 -11.72 -6.06
C ILE A 149 5.32 -12.70 -5.04
N LEU A 150 4.48 -13.44 -4.33
CA LEU A 150 4.86 -14.38 -3.27
C LEU A 150 5.10 -15.82 -3.75
N SER A 151 4.72 -16.14 -5.01
CA SER A 151 4.86 -17.47 -5.61
C SER A 151 6.20 -17.68 -6.31
#